data_AF-A0A397E9A8-F1
#
_entry.id   AF-A0A397E9A8-F1
#
_cell.length_a   1.000
_cell.length_b   1.000
_cell.length_c   1.000
_cell.angle_alpha   90.00
_cell.angle_beta   90.00
_cell.angle_gamma   90.00
#
_symmetry.space_group_name_H-M   'P 1'
#
loop_
_entity.id
_entity.type
_entity.pdbx_description
1 polymer ?
#
loop_
_entity_poly.entity_id
_entity_poly.type
_entity_poly.pdbx_seq_one_letter_code
_entity_poly.pdbx_strand_id
1 'polypeptide(L)'
;SHELTEEDWKVFFLGAKDCDPVDTSKLDAAIVKLKMDTTVQSAESRVSNLVSDFEAVLVRLSMEGFAEAEPKRFVDYLVAAVRGPVSRNS
;
A
#
# COMPACT_ATOMS: atom_id res chain seq x y z
N SER A 1 -22.78 -24.37 -7.76
CA SER A 1 -22.61 -22.99 -7.27
C SER A 1 -22.86 -23.02 -5.78
N HIS A 2 -21.87 -22.66 -4.96
CA HIS A 2 -22.10 -22.52 -3.52
C HIS A 2 -22.76 -21.14 -3.34
N GLU A 3 -24.02 -21.12 -2.88
CA GLU A 3 -24.66 -19.84 -2.54
C GLU A 3 -24.03 -19.32 -1.25
N LEU A 4 -23.54 -18.07 -1.29
CA LEU A 4 -23.03 -17.40 -0.11
C LEU A 4 -24.22 -17.04 0.79
N THR A 5 -24.20 -17.53 2.02
CA THR A 5 -25.27 -17.34 3.00
C THR A 5 -25.12 -16.00 3.73
N GLU A 6 -26.17 -15.54 4.39
CA GLU A 6 -26.12 -14.33 5.21
C GLU A 6 -25.08 -14.46 6.34
N GLU A 7 -24.92 -15.67 6.88
CA GLU A 7 -23.89 -16.01 7.87
C GLU A 7 -22.47 -15.85 7.30
N ASP A 8 -22.23 -16.25 6.05
CA ASP A 8 -20.93 -16.04 5.40
C ASP A 8 -20.60 -14.55 5.26
N TRP A 9 -21.60 -13.74 4.89
CA TRP A 9 -21.46 -12.28 4.81
C TRP A 9 -21.22 -11.65 6.18
N LYS A 10 -21.92 -12.10 7.23
CA LYS A 10 -21.71 -11.61 8.60
C LYS A 10 -20.30 -11.92 9.09
N VAL A 11 -19.81 -13.13 8.84
CA VAL A 11 -18.42 -13.51 9.18
C VAL A 11 -17.43 -12.65 8.40
N PHE A 12 -17.66 -12.43 7.11
CA PHE A 12 -16.82 -11.58 6.28
C PHE A 12 -16.77 -10.13 6.79
N PHE A 13 -17.93 -9.50 7.00
CA PHE A 13 -17.99 -8.11 7.48
C PHE A 13 -17.48 -7.95 8.90
N LEU A 14 -17.71 -8.91 9.80
CA LEU A 14 -17.19 -8.85 11.18
C LEU A 14 -15.68 -9.08 11.21
N GLY A 15 -15.16 -10.03 10.42
CA GLY A 15 -13.71 -10.22 10.24
C GLY A 15 -13.05 -8.99 9.59
N ALA A 16 -13.74 -8.32 8.67
CA ALA A 16 -13.30 -7.06 8.08
C ALA A 16 -13.46 -5.87 9.04
N LYS A 17 -14.39 -5.92 10.00
CA LYS A 17 -14.55 -4.90 11.06
C LYS A 17 -13.46 -5.01 12.12
N ASP A 18 -12.99 -6.23 12.39
CA ASP A 18 -11.81 -6.53 13.20
C ASP A 18 -10.50 -6.38 12.40
N CYS A 19 -10.57 -5.90 11.14
CA CYS A 19 -9.40 -5.38 10.46
C CYS A 19 -8.90 -4.21 11.31
N ASP A 20 -7.80 -4.45 12.02
CA ASP A 20 -7.13 -3.47 12.88
C ASP A 20 -7.16 -2.10 12.20
N PRO A 21 -7.38 -0.99 12.94
CA PRO A 21 -7.27 0.35 12.37
C PRO A 21 -6.00 0.38 11.55
N VAL A 22 -6.14 0.61 10.23
CA VAL A 22 -5.08 0.60 9.21
C VAL A 22 -3.74 0.54 9.89
N ASP A 23 -3.12 -0.65 9.96
CA ASP A 23 -1.92 -0.86 10.75
C ASP A 23 -0.77 -0.13 10.06
N THR A 24 -0.75 1.20 10.22
CA THR A 24 0.15 2.12 9.55
C THR A 24 1.59 1.75 9.87
N SER A 25 1.83 1.08 10.99
CA SER A 25 3.14 0.55 11.35
C SER A 25 3.65 -0.50 10.35
N LYS A 26 2.78 -1.39 9.87
CA LYS A 26 3.10 -2.39 8.83
C LYS A 26 3.26 -1.73 7.47
N LEU A 27 2.42 -0.72 7.17
CA LEU A 27 2.54 0.06 5.95
C LEU A 27 3.87 0.83 5.91
N ASP A 28 4.21 1.54 6.99
CA ASP A 28 5.47 2.28 7.16
C ASP A 28 6.67 1.33 6.98
N ALA A 29 6.64 0.16 7.62
CA ALA A 29 7.70 -0.84 7.49
C ALA A 29 7.84 -1.40 6.06
N ALA A 30 6.74 -1.49 5.31
CA ALA A 30 6.76 -1.91 3.92
C ALA A 30 7.26 -0.78 2.99
N ILE A 31 6.88 0.47 3.26
CA ILE A 31 7.31 1.64 2.47
C ILE A 31 8.81 1.89 2.59
N VAL A 32 9.42 1.69 3.76
CA VAL A 32 10.88 1.81 3.92
C VAL A 32 11.65 0.88 2.97
N LYS A 33 11.02 -0.22 2.54
CA LYS A 33 11.60 -1.17 1.56
C LYS A 33 11.29 -0.79 0.12
N LEU A 34 10.26 0.03 -0.10
CA LEU A 34 9.87 0.52 -1.41
C LEU A 34 10.88 1.59 -1.85
N LYS A 35 11.45 1.41 -3.03
CA LYS A 35 12.38 2.38 -3.63
C LYS A 35 12.16 2.42 -5.12
N MET A 36 12.26 3.60 -5.70
CA MET A 36 12.20 3.72 -7.15
C MET A 36 13.39 2.98 -7.78
N ASP A 37 13.11 2.07 -8.71
CA ASP A 37 14.16 1.36 -9.45
C ASP A 37 14.79 2.29 -10.51
N THR A 38 15.98 2.82 -10.23
CA THR A 38 16.68 3.72 -11.13
C THR A 38 17.36 3.02 -12.31
N THR A 39 17.35 1.68 -12.36
CA THR A 39 17.93 0.93 -13.48
C THR A 39 17.02 0.91 -14.71
N VAL A 40 15.71 1.13 -14.52
CA VAL A 40 14.74 1.28 -15.61
C VAL A 40 14.96 2.64 -16.30
N GLN A 41 15.21 2.60 -17.61
CA GLN A 41 15.56 3.80 -18.39
C GLN A 41 14.41 4.82 -18.48
N SER A 42 13.18 4.35 -18.72
CA SER A 42 12.01 5.23 -18.87
C SER A 42 11.57 5.78 -17.52
N ALA A 43 11.46 7.11 -17.41
CA ALA A 43 10.92 7.76 -16.22
C ALA A 43 9.47 7.37 -15.94
N GLU A 44 8.65 7.25 -16.99
CA GLU A 44 7.27 6.81 -16.89
C GLU A 44 7.18 5.38 -16.35
N SER A 45 7.98 4.46 -16.90
CA SER A 45 8.01 3.07 -16.43
C SER A 45 8.51 2.95 -14.99
N ARG A 46 9.46 3.81 -14.56
CA ARG A 46 9.90 3.87 -13.16
C ARG A 46 8.78 4.23 -12.21
N VAL A 47 8.00 5.26 -12.54
CA VAL A 47 6.88 5.71 -11.70
C VAL A 47 5.76 4.68 -11.73
N SER A 48 5.42 4.15 -12.90
CA SER A 48 4.40 3.10 -13.04
C SER A 48 4.72 1.86 -12.20
N ASN A 49 5.95 1.34 -12.32
CA ASN A 49 6.40 0.20 -11.51
C ASN A 49 6.34 0.50 -10.01
N LEU A 50 6.77 1.69 -9.59
CA LEU A 50 6.73 2.09 -8.18
C LEU A 50 5.30 2.14 -7.62
N VAL A 51 4.36 2.68 -8.41
CA VAL A 51 2.94 2.72 -8.04
C VAL A 51 2.38 1.30 -7.94
N SER A 52 2.65 0.43 -8.93
CA SER A 52 2.22 -0.96 -8.91
C SER A 52 2.80 -1.74 -7.73
N ASP A 53 4.08 -1.53 -7.40
CA ASP A 53 4.71 -2.16 -6.23
C ASP A 53 4.04 -1.70 -4.93
N PHE A 54 3.65 -0.42 -4.85
CA PHE A 54 2.94 0.10 -3.69
C PHE A 54 1.51 -0.46 -3.58
N GLU A 55 0.77 -0.54 -4.67
CA GLU A 55 -0.56 -1.18 -4.71
C GLU A 55 -0.49 -2.65 -4.30
N ALA A 56 0.55 -3.38 -4.75
CA ALA A 56 0.77 -4.76 -4.33
C ALA A 56 1.02 -4.89 -2.81
N VAL A 57 1.67 -3.89 -2.19
CA VAL A 57 1.79 -3.82 -0.72
C VAL A 57 0.43 -3.60 -0.06
N LEU A 58 -0.40 -2.70 -0.60
CA LEU A 58 -1.75 -2.45 -0.07
C LEU A 58 -2.62 -3.71 -0.13
N VAL A 59 -2.63 -4.41 -1.27
CA VAL A 59 -3.36 -5.69 -1.43
C VAL A 59 -2.88 -6.73 -0.41
N ARG A 60 -1.56 -6.88 -0.23
CA ARG A 60 -0.98 -7.82 0.75
C ARG A 60 -1.34 -7.50 2.21
N LEU A 61 -1.64 -6.25 2.50
CA LEU A 61 -2.06 -5.78 3.83
C LEU A 61 -3.58 -5.68 3.96
N SER A 62 -4.35 -6.10 2.94
CA SER A 62 -5.81 -5.93 2.88
C SER A 62 -6.25 -4.47 3.05
N MET A 63 -5.45 -3.55 2.49
CA MET A 63 -5.66 -2.09 2.52
C MET A 63 -6.07 -1.55 1.14
N GLU A 64 -6.78 -2.35 0.36
CA GLU A 64 -7.39 -1.94 -0.90
C GLU A 64 -8.36 -0.77 -0.63
N GLY A 65 -8.29 0.30 -1.43
CA GLY A 65 -9.06 1.53 -1.17
C GLY A 65 -8.31 2.62 -0.40
N PHE A 66 -7.08 2.35 0.07
CA PHE A 66 -6.27 3.34 0.80
C PHE A 66 -5.92 4.57 -0.07
N ALA A 67 -5.65 4.37 -1.36
CA ALA A 67 -5.32 5.47 -2.26
C ALA A 67 -6.48 6.46 -2.41
N GLU A 68 -7.72 5.96 -2.42
CA GLU A 68 -8.95 6.73 -2.49
C GLU A 68 -9.31 7.37 -1.15
N ALA A 69 -9.12 6.65 -0.05
CA ALA A 69 -9.43 7.13 1.30
C ALA A 69 -8.43 8.19 1.79
N GLU A 70 -7.14 8.03 1.48
CA GLU A 70 -6.03 8.82 1.99
C GLU A 70 -5.06 9.26 0.87
N PRO A 71 -5.52 10.00 -0.16
CA PRO A 71 -4.73 10.30 -1.35
C PRO A 71 -3.46 11.10 -1.06
N LYS A 72 -3.48 11.97 -0.04
CA LYS A 72 -2.30 12.74 0.36
C LYS A 72 -1.21 11.84 0.95
N ARG A 73 -1.58 10.93 1.85
CA ARG A 73 -0.63 10.00 2.48
C ARG A 73 -0.08 9.01 1.46
N PHE A 74 -0.91 8.56 0.51
CA PHE A 74 -0.46 7.76 -0.62
C PHE A 74 0.66 8.46 -1.41
N VAL A 75 0.48 9.74 -1.75
CA VAL A 75 1.50 10.54 -2.43
C VAL A 75 2.74 10.75 -1.56
N ASP A 76 2.59 11.02 -0.25
CA ASP A 76 3.74 11.19 0.66
C ASP A 76 4.64 9.95 0.71
N TYR A 77 4.07 8.76 0.70
CA TYR A 77 4.82 7.51 0.65
C TYR A 77 5.57 7.31 -0.66
N LEU A 78 4.94 7.63 -1.80
CA LEU A 78 5.62 7.59 -3.10
C LEU A 78 6.78 8.59 -3.15
N VAL A 79 6.58 9.80 -2.62
CA VAL A 79 7.63 10.82 -2.51
C VAL A 79 8.80 10.32 -1.64
N ALA A 80 8.51 9.64 -0.53
CA ALA A 80 9.54 9.03 0.32
C ALA A 80 10.32 7.95 -0.44
N ALA A 81 9.63 7.06 -1.16
CA ALA A 81 10.26 5.99 -1.94
C ALA A 81 11.11 6.51 -3.12
N VAL A 82 10.75 7.66 -3.69
CA VAL A 82 11.55 8.37 -4.71
C VAL A 82 12.79 9.03 -4.09
N ARG A 83 12.66 9.64 -2.91
CA ARG A 83 13.77 10.32 -2.21
C ARG A 83 14.77 9.35 -1.60
N GLY A 84 14.38 8.10 -1.35
CA GLY A 84 15.18 7.11 -0.65
C GLY A 84 15.30 7.43 0.85
N PRO A 85 16.02 6.60 1.65
CA PRO A 85 16.28 6.94 3.04
C PRO A 85 17.00 8.29 3.08
N VAL A 86 16.40 9.27 3.76
CA VAL A 86 17.06 10.54 4.06
C VAL A 86 18.31 10.19 4.86
N SER A 87 19.46 10.15 4.21
CA SER A 87 20.74 10.31 4.87
C SER A 87 20.69 11.67 5.54
N ARG A 88 20.33 11.68 6.83
CA ARG A 88 20.40 12.85 7.69
C ARG A 88 21.89 13.15 7.85
N ASN A 89 22.45 13.85 6.88
CA ASN A 89 23.83 14.28 6.89
C ASN A 89 23.89 15.61 7.64
N SER A 90 24.62 15.58 8.76
CA SER A 90 25.07 16.70 9.62
C SER A 90 24.09 17.19 10.68
#